data_AF-A0AAW0KAP3-F1
#
_entry.id   AF-A0AAW0KAP3-F1
#
_cell.length_a   1.000
_cell.length_b   1.000
_cell.length_c   1.000
_cell.angle_alpha   90.00
_cell.angle_beta   90.00
_cell.angle_gamma   90.00
#
_symmetry.space_group_name_H-M   'P 1'
#
loop_
_entity.id
_entity.type
_entity.pdbx_description
1 polymer ?
#
loop_
_entity_poly.entity_id
_entity_poly.type
_entity_poly.pdbx_seq_one_letter_code
_entity_poly.pdbx_strand_id
1 'polypeptide(L)'
;MAWPFMKNLFWGLLVLVQICGHRACFVEERMGLLEFKEFVRSNGDDADHLLPSWVDDSNSECCGWERVRCNSTTGHVIELSLHNVTQISDYVLYIDCDNWDEVFYYKDYDKIWLLNISIFRAFKELRSLNLSFNEIGGWIENEEEIE
;
A
#
# COMPACT_ATOMS: atom_id res chain seq x y z
N MET A 1 -45.37 -24.18 15.87
CA MET A 1 -44.20 -24.34 16.75
C MET A 1 -42.91 -24.45 15.92
N ALA A 2 -42.48 -23.36 15.24
CA ALA A 2 -41.25 -23.31 14.43
C ALA A 2 -40.21 -22.30 14.95
N TRP A 3 -40.55 -21.59 16.04
CA TRP A 3 -39.76 -20.53 16.67
C TRP A 3 -38.33 -20.96 17.08
N PRO A 4 -38.08 -22.18 17.61
CA PRO A 4 -36.72 -22.60 17.99
C PRO A 4 -35.81 -22.79 16.78
N PHE A 5 -36.33 -23.33 15.67
CA PHE A 5 -35.58 -23.52 14.43
C PHE A 5 -35.23 -22.20 13.76
N MET A 6 -36.17 -21.25 13.73
CA MET A 6 -35.93 -19.89 13.22
C MET A 6 -34.86 -19.15 14.03
N LYS A 7 -34.85 -19.31 15.37
CA LYS A 7 -33.78 -18.76 16.23
C LYS A 7 -32.42 -19.35 15.90
N ASN A 8 -32.31 -20.68 15.80
CA ASN A 8 -31.03 -21.34 15.49
C ASN A 8 -30.51 -20.95 14.10
N LEU A 9 -31.41 -20.79 13.13
CA LEU A 9 -31.07 -20.27 11.80
C LEU A 9 -30.57 -18.82 11.88
N PHE A 10 -31.23 -17.96 12.66
CA PHE A 10 -30.84 -16.56 12.83
C PHE A 10 -29.50 -16.40 13.55
N TRP A 11 -29.27 -17.20 14.61
CA TRP A 11 -27.98 -17.26 15.30
C TRP A 11 -26.88 -17.82 14.39
N GLY A 12 -27.18 -18.86 13.59
CA GLY A 12 -26.26 -19.37 12.58
C GLY A 12 -25.91 -18.34 11.50
N LEU A 13 -26.89 -17.57 11.02
CA LEU A 13 -26.68 -16.48 10.07
C LEU A 13 -25.86 -15.33 10.67
N LEU A 14 -26.11 -14.94 11.92
CA LEU A 14 -25.31 -13.93 12.62
C LEU A 14 -23.84 -14.36 12.76
N VAL A 15 -23.59 -15.64 13.07
CA VAL A 15 -22.23 -16.20 13.15
C VAL A 15 -21.56 -16.23 11.76
N LEU A 16 -22.30 -16.59 10.70
CA LEU A 16 -21.78 -16.59 9.32
C LEU A 16 -21.41 -15.18 8.84
N VAL A 17 -22.21 -14.17 9.17
CA VAL A 17 -21.92 -12.76 8.84
C VAL A 17 -20.63 -12.30 9.53
N GLN A 18 -20.37 -12.74 10.76
CA GLN A 18 -19.13 -12.42 11.48
C GLN A 18 -17.91 -13.16 10.91
N ILE A 19 -18.07 -14.38 10.38
CA ILE A 19 -16.98 -15.18 9.80
C ILE A 19 -16.61 -14.71 8.38
N CYS A 20 -17.57 -14.16 7.61
CA CYS A 20 -17.35 -13.66 6.24
C CYS A 20 -17.20 -12.13 6.14
N GLY A 21 -17.50 -11.37 7.20
CA GLY A 21 -17.64 -9.91 7.14
C GLY A 21 -16.39 -9.06 7.38
N HIS A 22 -15.23 -9.67 7.66
CA HIS A 22 -14.04 -8.93 8.14
C HIS A 22 -12.83 -8.93 7.20
N ARG A 23 -13.03 -9.25 5.92
CA ARG A 23 -11.94 -9.21 4.94
C ARG A 23 -11.88 -7.89 4.17
N ALA A 24 -12.94 -7.11 4.14
CA ALA A 24 -12.94 -5.77 3.56
C ALA A 24 -12.26 -4.76 4.52
N CYS A 25 -11.38 -3.92 3.98
CA CYS A 25 -10.84 -2.76 4.69
C CYS A 25 -11.70 -1.52 4.42
N PHE A 26 -11.51 -0.48 5.22
CA PHE A 26 -12.24 0.78 5.05
C PHE A 26 -11.89 1.47 3.73
N VAL A 27 -12.85 2.19 3.14
CA VAL A 27 -12.65 2.88 1.84
C VAL A 27 -11.48 3.87 1.93
N GLU A 28 -11.37 4.59 3.05
CA GLU A 28 -10.31 5.56 3.29
C GLU A 28 -8.94 4.89 3.38
N GLU A 29 -8.84 3.75 4.08
CA GLU A 29 -7.60 2.97 4.18
C GLU A 29 -7.20 2.37 2.83
N ARG A 30 -8.17 1.82 2.08
CA ARG A 30 -7.95 1.34 0.71
C ARG A 30 -7.41 2.45 -0.18
N MET A 31 -8.01 3.64 -0.12
CA MET A 31 -7.57 4.80 -0.88
C MET A 31 -6.16 5.23 -0.48
N GLY A 32 -5.83 5.28 0.82
CA GLY A 32 -4.48 5.60 1.28
C GLY A 32 -3.42 4.61 0.78
N LEU A 33 -3.75 3.33 0.67
CA LEU A 33 -2.85 2.33 0.07
C LEU A 33 -2.67 2.58 -1.42
N LEU A 34 -3.75 2.84 -2.16
CA LEU A 34 -3.65 3.14 -3.58
C LEU A 34 -2.89 4.45 -3.84
N GLU A 35 -3.06 5.46 -2.98
CA GLU A 35 -2.28 6.69 -3.02
C GLU A 35 -0.78 6.43 -2.78
N PHE A 36 -0.42 5.55 -1.82
CA PHE A 36 0.97 5.12 -1.66
C PHE A 36 1.51 4.39 -2.90
N LYS A 37 0.69 3.55 -3.54
CA LYS A 37 1.08 2.88 -4.80
C LYS A 37 1.35 3.89 -5.92
N GLU A 38 0.50 4.90 -6.06
CA GLU A 38 0.73 6.00 -6.99
C GLU A 38 1.98 6.82 -6.62
N PHE A 39 2.26 7.02 -5.33
CA PHE A 39 3.50 7.63 -4.88
C PHE A 39 4.72 6.85 -5.38
N VAL A 40 4.76 5.52 -5.21
CA VAL A 40 5.84 4.67 -5.73
C VAL A 40 5.99 4.85 -7.25
N ARG A 41 4.88 4.84 -7.99
CA ARG A 41 4.88 5.05 -9.44
C ARG A 41 5.42 6.43 -9.84
N SER A 42 5.01 7.48 -9.11
CA SER A 42 5.44 8.86 -9.37
C SER A 42 6.94 9.06 -9.12
N ASN A 43 7.55 8.26 -8.25
CA ASN A 43 9.01 8.22 -8.08
C ASN A 43 9.72 7.47 -9.22
N GLY A 44 9.01 6.99 -10.25
CA GLY A 44 9.61 6.30 -11.40
C GLY A 44 9.88 4.81 -11.15
N ASP A 45 9.24 4.23 -10.13
CA ASP A 45 9.30 2.79 -9.86
C ASP A 45 8.10 2.06 -10.49
N ASP A 46 8.29 0.80 -10.85
CA ASP A 46 7.22 -0.08 -11.35
C ASP A 46 6.39 -0.55 -10.15
N ALA A 47 5.47 0.32 -9.74
CA ALA A 47 4.57 0.08 -8.62
C ALA A 47 3.69 -1.17 -8.82
N ASP A 48 3.39 -1.54 -10.07
CA ASP A 48 2.61 -2.74 -10.36
C ASP A 48 3.43 -4.01 -10.19
N HIS A 49 4.74 -3.96 -10.49
CA HIS A 49 5.66 -5.03 -10.16
C HIS A 49 5.93 -5.15 -8.66
N LEU A 50 6.11 -4.02 -7.97
CA LEU A 50 6.48 -3.97 -6.55
C LEU A 50 5.30 -4.22 -5.59
N LEU A 51 4.09 -3.83 -5.99
CA LEU A 51 2.85 -3.96 -5.22
C LEU A 51 1.75 -4.62 -6.08
N PRO A 52 1.95 -5.88 -6.52
CA PRO A 52 1.10 -6.52 -7.53
C PRO A 52 -0.30 -6.84 -6.99
N SER A 53 -0.45 -7.09 -5.69
CA SER A 53 -1.76 -7.39 -5.10
C SER A 53 -2.61 -6.15 -4.82
N TRP A 54 -2.03 -4.94 -4.90
CA TRP A 54 -2.71 -3.68 -4.59
C TRP A 54 -3.47 -3.21 -5.82
N VAL A 55 -4.66 -3.79 -6.03
CA VAL A 55 -5.46 -3.62 -7.24
C VAL A 55 -6.58 -2.61 -6.98
N ASP A 56 -6.74 -1.63 -7.87
CA ASP A 56 -7.87 -0.70 -7.82
C ASP A 56 -9.16 -1.32 -8.41
N ASP A 57 -9.69 -2.34 -7.73
CA ASP A 57 -11.03 -2.90 -8.01
C ASP A 57 -11.97 -2.56 -6.85
N SER A 58 -13.19 -2.09 -7.14
CA SER A 58 -14.22 -1.79 -6.15
C SER A 58 -14.60 -2.98 -5.26
N ASN A 59 -14.33 -4.22 -5.70
CA ASN A 59 -14.58 -5.43 -4.91
C ASN A 59 -13.33 -5.97 -4.19
N SER A 60 -12.17 -5.32 -4.36
CA SER A 60 -10.93 -5.78 -3.75
C SER A 60 -10.91 -5.52 -2.24
N GLU A 61 -10.54 -6.56 -1.50
CA GLU A 61 -10.42 -6.56 -0.05
C GLU A 61 -8.96 -6.28 0.33
N CYS A 62 -8.63 -5.03 0.71
CA CYS A 62 -7.22 -4.66 0.90
C CYS A 62 -6.54 -5.35 2.10
N CYS A 63 -7.30 -5.92 3.04
CA CYS A 63 -6.73 -6.80 4.08
C CYS A 63 -6.17 -8.12 3.54
N GLY A 64 -6.50 -8.48 2.29
CA GLY A 64 -5.90 -9.59 1.56
C GLY A 64 -4.69 -9.18 0.73
N TRP A 65 -4.31 -7.90 0.69
CA TRP A 65 -3.14 -7.46 -0.05
C TRP A 65 -1.86 -7.84 0.68
N GLU A 66 -0.83 -8.19 -0.10
CA GLU A 66 0.52 -8.38 0.41
C GLU A 66 0.96 -7.14 1.18
N ARG A 67 1.68 -7.35 2.28
CA ARG A 67 2.25 -6.29 3.15
C ARG A 67 1.22 -5.48 3.93
N VAL A 68 -0.07 -5.83 3.87
CA VAL A 68 -1.14 -5.25 4.69
C VAL A 68 -1.57 -6.25 5.75
N ARG A 69 -1.59 -5.81 7.02
CA ARG A 69 -2.16 -6.60 8.11
C ARG A 69 -3.30 -5.85 8.75
N CYS A 70 -4.48 -6.46 8.75
CA CYS A 70 -5.66 -5.92 9.41
C CYS A 70 -5.94 -6.59 10.76
N ASN A 71 -6.67 -5.88 11.61
CA ASN A 71 -7.28 -6.44 12.80
C ASN A 71 -8.49 -7.28 12.40
N SER A 72 -8.52 -8.55 12.78
CA SER A 72 -9.61 -9.48 12.42
C SER A 72 -10.96 -9.13 13.04
N THR A 73 -10.99 -8.27 14.06
CA THR A 73 -12.21 -7.86 14.78
C THR A 73 -12.70 -6.49 14.34
N THR A 74 -11.80 -5.54 14.04
CA THR A 74 -12.19 -4.18 13.64
C THR A 74 -12.15 -3.96 12.13
N GLY A 75 -11.41 -4.80 11.38
CA GLY A 75 -11.19 -4.63 9.94
C GLY A 75 -10.17 -3.53 9.60
N HIS A 76 -9.69 -2.77 10.58
CA HIS A 76 -8.71 -1.71 10.36
C HIS A 76 -7.33 -2.25 10.01
N VAL A 77 -6.62 -1.53 9.14
CA VAL A 77 -5.20 -1.75 8.89
C VAL A 77 -4.41 -1.39 10.15
N ILE A 78 -3.69 -2.37 10.69
CA ILE A 78 -2.86 -2.21 11.88
C ILE A 78 -1.38 -2.30 11.59
N GLU A 79 -0.96 -2.91 10.48
CA GLU A 79 0.45 -2.93 10.07
C GLU A 79 0.64 -2.82 8.57
N LEU A 80 1.67 -2.07 8.18
CA LEU A 80 2.11 -1.89 6.80
C LEU A 80 3.59 -2.21 6.67
N SER A 81 3.90 -3.20 5.84
CA SER A 81 5.26 -3.67 5.58
C SER A 81 5.80 -3.14 4.26
N LEU A 82 6.02 -1.83 4.18
CA LEU A 82 6.45 -1.10 2.99
C LEU A 82 7.97 -1.03 2.89
N HIS A 83 8.68 -2.13 3.11
CA HIS A 83 10.13 -2.17 2.99
C HIS A 83 10.53 -2.53 1.55
N ASN A 84 11.67 -2.00 1.09
CA ASN A 84 12.23 -2.30 -0.23
C ASN A 84 11.19 -2.19 -1.37
N VAL A 85 10.45 -1.08 -1.38
CA VAL A 85 9.46 -0.74 -2.42
C VAL A 85 10.07 0.19 -3.47
N THR A 86 11.40 0.28 -3.53
CA THR A 86 12.13 0.96 -4.59
C THR A 86 12.54 -0.05 -5.64
N GLN A 87 12.51 0.33 -6.91
CA GLN A 87 13.41 -0.29 -7.87
C GLN A 87 14.75 0.41 -7.70
N ILE A 88 15.75 -0.35 -7.29
CA ILE A 88 17.13 0.04 -7.56
C ILE A 88 17.20 0.05 -9.09
N SER A 89 17.15 1.22 -9.72
CA SER A 89 17.24 1.29 -11.17
C SER A 89 18.60 0.73 -11.55
N ASP A 90 18.52 -0.43 -12.19
CA ASP A 90 19.60 -0.96 -13.00
C ASP A 90 20.11 0.17 -13.90
N TYR A 91 21.43 0.35 -13.83
CA TYR A 91 22.28 1.15 -14.71
C TYR A 91 21.58 1.99 -15.79
N VAL A 92 21.70 3.31 -15.67
CA VAL A 92 21.37 4.21 -16.78
C VAL A 92 22.42 4.01 -17.87
N LEU A 93 21.93 3.66 -19.08
CA LEU A 93 22.73 3.52 -20.30
C LEU A 93 22.84 4.89 -20.98
N TYR A 94 24.00 5.53 -20.89
CA TYR A 94 24.29 6.67 -21.75
C TYR A 94 24.95 6.14 -23.04
N ILE A 95 24.28 6.36 -24.17
CA ILE A 95 24.83 6.04 -25.50
C ILE A 95 25.37 7.34 -26.07
N ASP A 96 26.69 7.45 -26.18
CA ASP A 96 27.33 8.52 -26.92
C ASP A 96 27.10 8.29 -28.43
N CYS A 97 26.35 9.17 -29.07
CA CYS A 97 26.06 9.09 -30.51
C CYS A 97 27.31 9.25 -31.38
N ASP A 98 28.40 9.78 -30.82
CA ASP A 98 29.67 10.00 -31.52
C ASP A 98 30.66 8.83 -31.30
N ASN A 99 30.40 7.95 -30.32
CA ASN A 99 31.25 6.80 -30.00
C ASN A 99 30.42 5.56 -29.62
N TRP A 100 29.97 4.82 -30.64
CA TRP A 100 29.09 3.64 -30.50
C TRP A 100 29.73 2.49 -29.69
N ASP A 101 31.05 2.44 -29.58
CA ASP A 101 31.77 1.31 -28.97
C ASP A 101 31.85 1.37 -27.43
N GLU A 102 31.44 2.48 -26.80
CA GLU A 102 31.56 2.69 -25.34
C GLU A 102 30.20 2.91 -24.68
N VAL A 103 29.63 1.83 -24.14
CA VAL A 103 28.44 1.89 -23.28
C VAL A 103 28.89 2.12 -21.85
N PHE A 104 28.55 3.29 -21.30
CA PHE A 104 28.82 3.59 -19.90
C PHE A 104 27.63 3.29 -19.01
N TYR A 105 27.91 2.55 -17.96
CA TYR A 105 26.98 2.06 -16.97
C TYR A 105 27.14 2.93 -15.72
N TYR A 106 26.21 3.85 -15.46
CA TYR A 106 26.19 4.65 -14.23
C TYR A 106 25.02 4.25 -13.32
N LYS A 107 25.31 4.06 -12.04
CA LYS A 107 24.28 3.96 -11.00
C LYS A 107 23.74 5.37 -10.77
N ASP A 108 22.45 5.56 -10.99
CA ASP A 108 21.76 6.80 -10.67
C ASP A 108 21.57 6.88 -9.15
N TYR A 109 22.57 7.47 -8.49
CA TYR A 109 22.57 7.70 -7.05
C TYR A 109 21.74 8.94 -6.64
N ASP A 110 21.18 9.68 -7.60
CA ASP A 110 20.50 10.96 -7.33
C ASP A 110 18.99 10.81 -7.08
N LYS A 111 18.46 9.58 -7.16
CA LYS A 111 17.04 9.29 -6.91
C LYS A 111 16.71 9.40 -5.43
N ILE A 112 16.30 10.59 -4.99
CA ILE A 112 15.82 10.84 -3.63
C ILE A 112 14.30 10.70 -3.58
N TRP A 113 13.81 9.77 -2.77
CA TRP A 113 12.40 9.68 -2.43
C TRP A 113 12.01 10.74 -1.38
N LEU A 114 11.03 11.57 -1.72
CA LEU A 114 10.40 12.54 -0.80
C LEU A 114 9.02 12.03 -0.38
N LEU A 115 8.95 11.34 0.75
CA LEU A 115 7.71 10.68 1.19
C LEU A 115 6.64 11.70 1.59
N ASN A 116 5.46 11.62 0.98
CA ASN A 116 4.30 12.35 1.47
C ASN A 116 3.74 11.62 2.71
N ILE A 117 3.96 12.20 3.89
CA ILE A 117 3.53 11.58 5.15
C ILE A 117 2.01 11.68 5.36
N SER A 118 1.31 12.57 4.63
CA SER A 118 -0.14 12.73 4.75
C SER A 118 -0.92 11.49 4.32
N ILE A 119 -0.33 10.66 3.46
CA ILE A 119 -0.90 9.37 3.02
C ILE A 119 -1.26 8.50 4.23
N PHE A 120 -0.44 8.55 5.29
CA PHE A 120 -0.66 7.72 6.47
C PHE A 120 -1.80 8.19 7.38
N ARG A 121 -2.38 9.38 7.13
CA ARG A 121 -3.56 9.87 7.86
C ARG A 121 -4.78 8.98 7.67
N ALA A 122 -4.83 8.22 6.57
CA ALA A 122 -5.91 7.27 6.30
C ALA A 122 -5.97 6.12 7.33
N PHE A 123 -4.85 5.75 7.95
CA PHE A 123 -4.73 4.54 8.78
C PHE A 123 -4.84 4.86 10.27
N LYS A 124 -6.08 5.01 10.76
CA LYS A 124 -6.38 5.48 12.13
C LYS A 124 -5.94 4.53 13.25
N GLU A 125 -5.81 3.23 12.96
CA GLU A 125 -5.37 2.21 13.93
C GLU A 125 -3.98 1.64 13.63
N LEU A 126 -3.20 2.28 12.74
CA LEU A 126 -1.87 1.79 12.37
C LEU A 126 -0.95 1.74 13.59
N ARG A 127 -0.34 0.57 13.83
CA ARG A 127 0.53 0.28 14.98
C ARG A 127 1.96 0.00 14.57
N SER A 128 2.16 -0.48 13.34
CA SER A 128 3.47 -0.78 12.79
C SER A 128 3.57 -0.29 11.35
N LEU A 129 4.62 0.46 11.07
CA LEU A 129 4.97 0.93 9.73
C LEU A 129 6.45 0.62 9.50
N ASN A 130 6.73 -0.27 8.56
CA ASN A 130 8.08 -0.60 8.15
C ASN A 130 8.38 0.06 6.80
N LEU A 131 9.27 1.06 6.81
CA LEU A 131 9.75 1.78 5.62
C LEU A 131 11.23 1.51 5.33
N SER A 132 11.80 0.45 5.92
CA SER A 132 13.23 0.14 5.77
C SER A 132 13.59 -0.15 4.30
N PHE A 133 14.84 0.13 3.93
CA PHE A 133 15.37 -0.16 2.59
C PHE A 133 14.69 0.61 1.43
N ASN A 134 14.17 1.83 1.66
CA ASN A 134 13.48 2.65 0.64
C ASN A 134 14.22 3.93 0.21
N GLU A 135 15.49 4.13 0.57
CA GLU A 135 16.27 5.35 0.21
C GLU A 135 15.51 6.69 0.41
N ILE A 136 14.67 6.77 1.45
CA ILE A 136 13.90 7.98 1.77
C ILE A 136 14.86 9.07 2.25
N GLY A 137 15.03 10.12 1.45
CA GLY A 137 15.91 11.25 1.76
C GLY A 137 15.19 12.43 2.43
N GLY A 138 13.85 12.40 2.50
CA GLY A 138 13.06 13.42 3.19
C GLY A 138 11.57 13.17 3.16
N TRP A 139 10.81 14.14 3.69
CA TRP A 139 9.35 14.12 3.75
C TRP A 139 8.79 15.43 3.22
N ILE A 140 7.60 15.37 2.63
CA ILE A 140 6.82 16.56 2.26
C ILE A 140 5.90 16.89 3.44
N GLU A 141 6.09 18.04 4.06
CA GLU A 141 5.12 18.61 4.98
C GLU A 141 4.08 19.38 4.16
N ASN A 142 2.85 18.89 4.14
CA ASN A 142 1.74 19.70 3.65
C ASN A 142 1.41 20.68 4.79
N GLU A 143 1.71 21.96 4.60
CA GLU A 143 1.25 23.02 5.50
C GLU A 143 -0.27 22.86 5.64
N GLU A 144 -0.73 22.55 6.86
CA GLU A 144 -2.15 22.64 7.16
C GLU A 144 -2.54 24.10 6.98
N GLU A 145 -3.33 24.39 5.94
CA GLU A 145 -4.06 25.66 5.85
C GLU A 145 -4.87 25.78 7.14
N ILE A 146 -4.38 26.64 8.04
CA ILE A 146 -5.10 27.09 9.22
C ILE A 146 -6.25 27.97 8.69
N GLU A 147 -7.43 27.37 8.52
CA GLU A 147 -8.70 28.12 8.44
C GLU A 147 -9.16 28.60 9.83
#